data_AF-A0A2N2VNT8-F1
#
_entry.id   AF-A0A2N2VNT8-F1
#
_cell.length_a   1.000
_cell.length_b   1.000
_cell.length_c   1.000
_cell.angle_alpha   90.00
_cell.angle_beta   90.00
_cell.angle_gamma   90.00
#
_symmetry.space_group_name_H-M   'P 1'
#
loop_
_entity.id
_entity.type
_entity.pdbx_description
1 polymer ?
#
loop_
_entity_poly.entity_id
_entity_poly.type
_entity_poly.pdbx_seq_one_letter_code
_entity_poly.pdbx_strand_id
1 'polypeptide(L)'
;MSTKICTAKQQMRAAQTFTFFSIIAVLLLPAIIPMLLWIAASIFVYAAAAHHPNPKVCDFLRYSGYRFYGVVGALVVLLNFSPQMSKALGGWLPLSLTIWAACILVVVPLGIRDLLRANNEPWQDIEYESDEH
;
A
#
# COMPACT_ATOMS: atom_id res chain seq x y z
N MET A 1 27.23 18.82 8.41
CA MET A 1 25.99 18.04 8.56
C MET A 1 25.03 18.85 9.39
N SER A 2 23.80 19.02 8.91
CA SER A 2 22.74 19.72 9.64
C SER A 2 21.88 18.67 10.33
N THR A 3 21.67 18.80 11.64
CA THR A 3 20.76 17.94 12.40
C THR A 3 19.32 18.36 12.09
N LYS A 4 18.54 17.47 11.48
CA LYS A 4 17.11 17.69 11.22
C LYS A 4 16.29 16.88 12.22
N ILE A 5 15.16 17.44 12.63
CA ILE A 5 14.19 16.76 13.50
C ILE A 5 13.07 16.20 12.63
N CYS A 6 12.83 14.88 12.71
CA CYS A 6 11.64 14.24 12.19
C CYS A 6 10.64 14.06 13.33
N THR A 7 9.56 14.83 13.29
CA THR A 7 8.53 14.82 14.34
C THR A 7 7.80 13.47 14.38
N ALA A 8 7.32 13.07 15.55
CA ALA A 8 6.49 11.90 15.78
C ALA A 8 5.35 11.77 14.77
N LYS A 9 4.69 12.91 14.44
CA LYS A 9 3.57 12.96 13.49
C LYS A 9 4.01 12.73 12.04
N GLN A 10 5.19 13.19 11.65
CA GLN A 10 5.75 12.92 10.31
C GLN A 10 6.05 11.44 10.15
N GLN A 11 6.64 10.82 11.17
CA GLN A 11 6.94 9.38 11.15
C GLN A 11 5.66 8.53 11.05
N MET A 12 4.64 8.85 11.85
CA MET A 12 3.33 8.20 11.79
C MET A 12 2.71 8.32 10.39
N ARG A 13 2.72 9.52 9.80
CA ARG A 13 2.21 9.74 8.44
C ARG A 13 3.00 8.98 7.38
N ALA A 14 4.33 8.92 7.52
CA ALA A 14 5.18 8.15 6.63
C ALA A 14 4.82 6.66 6.68
N ALA A 15 4.60 6.11 7.88
CA ALA A 15 4.15 4.72 8.06
C ALA A 15 2.76 4.42 7.46
N GLN A 16 1.89 5.42 7.39
CA GLN A 16 0.50 5.28 6.92
C GLN A 16 0.33 5.51 5.42
N THR A 17 1.12 6.40 4.81
CA THR A 17 0.94 6.90 3.44
C THR A 17 0.75 5.78 2.42
N PHE A 18 1.69 4.82 2.37
CA PHE A 18 1.62 3.73 1.40
C PHE A 18 0.37 2.85 1.61
N THR A 19 0.06 2.52 2.86
CA THR A 19 -1.12 1.72 3.22
C THR A 19 -2.41 2.42 2.83
N PHE A 20 -2.53 3.71 3.15
CA PHE A 20 -3.71 4.52 2.90
C PHE A 20 -4.05 4.57 1.40
N PHE A 21 -3.08 4.92 0.57
CA PHE A 21 -3.30 4.98 -0.87
C PHE A 21 -3.50 3.59 -1.51
N SER A 22 -2.88 2.54 -0.96
CA SER A 22 -3.14 1.16 -1.41
C SER A 22 -4.58 0.72 -1.15
N ILE A 23 -5.17 1.11 0.00
CA ILE A 23 -6.59 0.89 0.28
C ILE A 23 -7.45 1.63 -0.74
N ILE A 24 -7.17 2.91 -1.00
CA ILE A 24 -7.92 3.71 -1.97
C ILE A 24 -7.84 3.09 -3.36
N ALA A 25 -6.65 2.68 -3.80
CA ALA A 25 -6.45 2.06 -5.11
C ALA A 25 -7.27 0.78 -5.29
N VAL A 26 -7.36 -0.05 -4.24
CA VAL A 26 -8.17 -1.28 -4.27
C VAL A 26 -9.67 -1.00 -4.21
N LEU A 27 -10.10 -0.05 -3.38
CA LEU A 27 -11.52 0.35 -3.33
C LEU A 27 -11.99 0.93 -4.67
N LEU A 28 -11.13 1.69 -5.35
CA LEU A 28 -11.40 2.28 -6.65
C LEU A 28 -10.96 1.41 -7.84
N LEU A 29 -10.60 0.15 -7.60
CA LEU A 29 -10.12 -0.78 -8.64
C LEU A 29 -11.04 -0.87 -9.86
N PRO A 30 -12.39 -0.90 -9.74
CA PRO A 30 -13.27 -0.95 -10.91
C PRO A 30 -13.11 0.21 -11.88
N ALA A 31 -12.59 1.36 -11.42
CA ALA A 31 -12.32 2.52 -12.26
C ALA A 31 -11.00 2.42 -13.05
N ILE A 32 -10.17 1.39 -12.80
CA ILE A 32 -8.87 1.03 -13.43
C ILE A 32 -7.79 2.13 -13.34
N ILE A 33 -8.09 3.35 -13.77
CA ILE A 33 -7.20 4.51 -13.79
C ILE A 33 -6.56 4.77 -12.41
N PRO A 34 -7.31 4.82 -11.28
CA PRO A 34 -6.69 5.06 -9.97
C PRO A 34 -5.69 3.98 -9.57
N MET A 35 -5.95 2.73 -9.94
CA MET A 35 -5.08 1.59 -9.65
C MET A 35 -3.77 1.71 -10.43
N LEU A 36 -3.82 2.01 -11.73
CA LEU A 36 -2.61 2.18 -12.54
C LEU A 36 -1.74 3.35 -12.06
N LEU A 37 -2.37 4.49 -11.74
CA LEU A 37 -1.68 5.64 -11.17
C LEU A 37 -0.99 5.29 -9.85
N TRP A 38 -1.69 4.57 -8.97
CA TRP A 38 -1.10 4.16 -7.70
C TRP A 38 0.00 3.11 -7.87
N ILE A 39 -0.12 2.15 -8.80
CA ILE A 39 0.97 1.19 -9.08
C ILE A 39 2.25 1.95 -9.43
N ALA A 40 2.19 2.92 -10.35
CA ALA A 40 3.35 3.74 -10.70
C ALA A 40 3.85 4.58 -9.51
N ALA A 41 2.96 5.32 -8.84
CA ALA A 41 3.31 6.18 -7.71
C ALA A 41 3.87 5.40 -6.50
N SER A 42 3.38 4.18 -6.28
CA SER A 42 3.74 3.35 -5.14
C SER A 42 5.23 3.00 -5.14
N ILE A 43 5.85 2.84 -6.31
CA ILE A 43 7.30 2.59 -6.43
C ILE A 43 8.09 3.79 -5.88
N PHE A 44 7.69 5.01 -6.26
CA PHE A 44 8.33 6.23 -5.76
C PHE A 44 8.11 6.42 -4.26
N VAL A 45 6.88 6.22 -3.77
CA VAL A 45 6.56 6.32 -2.34
C VAL A 45 7.34 5.28 -1.53
N TYR A 46 7.45 4.05 -2.05
CA TYR A 46 8.22 3.00 -1.40
C TYR A 46 9.70 3.36 -1.36
N ALA A 47 10.29 3.76 -2.48
CA ALA A 47 11.70 4.15 -2.54
C ALA A 47 12.02 5.33 -1.61
N ALA A 48 11.16 6.34 -1.57
CA ALA A 48 11.31 7.51 -0.71
C ALA A 48 11.27 7.18 0.80
N ALA A 49 10.51 6.15 1.18
CA ALA A 49 10.34 5.76 2.58
C ALA A 49 11.18 4.54 3.00
N ALA A 50 11.80 3.82 2.07
CA ALA A 50 12.54 2.58 2.36
C ALA A 50 13.77 2.78 3.24
N HIS A 51 14.36 3.98 3.21
CA HIS A 51 15.52 4.37 4.01
C HIS A 51 15.16 5.39 5.09
N HIS A 52 13.92 5.38 5.55
CA HIS A 52 13.49 6.27 6.63
C HIS A 52 14.34 6.04 7.90
N PRO A 53 14.77 7.09 8.62
CA PRO A 53 15.68 6.96 9.78
C PRO A 53 15.09 6.15 10.94
N ASN A 54 13.76 6.14 11.09
CA ASN A 54 13.08 5.23 12.01
C ASN A 54 12.78 3.87 11.33
N PRO A 55 13.39 2.75 11.78
CA PRO A 55 13.15 1.42 11.21
C PRO A 55 11.70 0.95 11.35
N LYS A 56 10.94 1.43 12.35
CA LYS A 56 9.51 1.09 12.50
C LYS A 56 8.69 1.54 11.29
N VAL A 57 9.02 2.70 10.71
CA VAL A 57 8.36 3.20 9.49
C VAL A 57 8.64 2.26 8.32
N CYS A 58 9.89 1.81 8.19
CA CYS A 58 10.28 0.84 7.17
C CYS A 58 9.56 -0.50 7.32
N ASP A 59 9.30 -0.97 8.54
CA ASP A 59 8.53 -2.19 8.78
C ASP A 59 7.08 -2.05 8.30
N PHE A 60 6.38 -0.97 8.66
CA PHE A 60 5.03 -0.70 8.16
C PHE A 60 4.99 -0.63 6.63
N LEU A 61 5.97 0.04 6.04
CA LEU A 61 6.11 0.13 4.60
C LEU A 61 6.32 -1.25 3.96
N ARG A 62 7.21 -2.07 4.51
CA ARG A 62 7.52 -3.42 4.00
C ARG A 62 6.30 -4.32 3.99
N TYR A 63 5.58 -4.40 5.12
CA TYR A 63 4.38 -5.22 5.21
C TYR A 63 3.26 -4.71 4.30
N SER A 64 3.10 -3.40 4.15
CA SER A 64 2.12 -2.85 3.20
C SER A 64 2.52 -3.09 1.74
N GLY A 65 3.81 -2.98 1.43
CA GLY A 65 4.35 -3.27 0.11
C GLY A 65 4.10 -4.72 -0.28
N TYR A 66 4.44 -5.68 0.58
CA TYR A 66 4.18 -7.11 0.30
C TYR A 66 2.71 -7.42 0.06
N ARG A 67 1.79 -6.83 0.85
CA ARG A 67 0.35 -7.00 0.65
C ARG A 67 -0.11 -6.44 -0.69
N PHE A 68 0.25 -5.20 -0.99
CA PHE A 68 -0.17 -4.53 -2.22
C PHE A 68 0.43 -5.19 -3.47
N TYR A 69 1.75 -5.40 -3.50
CA TYR A 69 2.42 -6.02 -4.64
C TYR A 69 2.07 -7.50 -4.80
N GLY A 70 1.79 -8.22 -3.72
CA GLY A 70 1.26 -9.58 -3.79
C GLY A 70 -0.09 -9.63 -4.51
N VAL A 71 -1.01 -8.70 -4.20
CA VAL A 71 -2.29 -8.58 -4.90
C VAL A 71 -2.12 -8.16 -6.34
N VAL A 72 -1.27 -7.16 -6.63
CA VAL A 72 -0.99 -6.73 -8.01
C VAL A 72 -0.40 -7.87 -8.84
N GLY A 73 0.56 -8.63 -8.29
CA GLY A 73 1.14 -9.79 -8.97
C GLY A 73 0.11 -10.90 -9.21
N ALA A 74 -0.75 -11.19 -8.23
CA ALA A 74 -1.83 -12.16 -8.38
C ALA A 74 -2.85 -11.73 -9.45
N LEU A 75 -3.17 -10.44 -9.55
CA LEU A 75 -4.06 -9.90 -10.58
C LEU A 75 -3.52 -10.16 -12.00
N VAL A 76 -2.20 -10.02 -12.22
CA VAL A 76 -1.59 -10.34 -13.53
C VAL A 76 -1.89 -11.78 -13.93
N VAL A 77 -1.74 -12.73 -13.00
CA VAL A 77 -2.03 -14.15 -13.25
C VAL A 77 -3.52 -14.37 -13.49
N LEU A 78 -4.40 -13.83 -12.65
CA LEU A 78 -5.85 -13.99 -12.77
C LEU A 78 -6.38 -13.42 -14.08
N LEU A 79 -5.88 -12.26 -14.50
CA LEU A 79 -6.29 -11.61 -15.75
C LEU A 79 -5.87 -12.44 -16.97
N ASN A 80 -4.73 -13.14 -16.93
CA ASN A 80 -4.29 -14.02 -18.00
C ASN A 80 -5.24 -15.22 -18.24
N PHE A 81 -5.92 -15.70 -17.19
CA PHE A 81 -6.89 -16.80 -17.27
C PHE A 81 -8.36 -16.32 -17.21
N SER A 82 -8.60 -15.02 -17.29
CA SER A 82 -9.93 -14.42 -17.17
C SER A 82 -10.94 -14.88 -18.24
N PRO A 83 -10.58 -15.21 -19.50
CA PRO A 83 -11.55 -15.73 -20.47
C PRO A 83 -12.13 -17.10 -20.08
N GLN A 84 -11.32 -17.97 -19.48
CA GLN A 84 -11.76 -19.30 -19.03
C GLN A 84 -12.56 -19.17 -17.73
N MET A 85 -12.09 -18.35 -16.79
CA MET A 85 -12.76 -18.12 -15.52
C MET A 85 -14.11 -17.41 -15.69
N SER A 86 -14.21 -16.45 -16.62
CA SER A 86 -15.47 -15.73 -16.87
C SER A 86 -16.56 -16.65 -17.41
N LYS A 87 -16.22 -17.62 -18.26
CA LYS A 87 -17.17 -18.65 -18.72
C LYS A 87 -17.65 -19.52 -17.56
N ALA A 88 -16.76 -19.91 -16.66
CA ALA A 88 -17.11 -20.75 -15.50
C ALA A 88 -17.98 -20.01 -14.47
N LEU A 89 -17.77 -18.70 -14.28
CA LEU A 89 -18.47 -17.87 -13.30
C LEU A 89 -19.75 -17.20 -13.83
N GLY A 90 -20.17 -17.49 -15.07
CA GLY A 90 -21.39 -16.93 -15.65
C GLY A 90 -21.26 -15.51 -16.22
N GLY A 91 -20.04 -15.07 -16.55
CA GLY A 91 -19.78 -13.83 -17.28
C GLY A 91 -18.63 -12.99 -16.72
N TRP A 92 -18.39 -11.84 -17.35
CA TRP A 92 -17.33 -10.91 -16.96
C TRP A 92 -17.65 -10.15 -15.67
N LEU A 93 -18.91 -9.76 -15.47
CA LEU A 93 -19.37 -9.05 -14.28
C LEU A 93 -19.22 -9.86 -12.97
N PRO A 94 -19.69 -11.12 -12.87
CA PRO A 94 -19.47 -11.91 -11.65
C PRO A 94 -18.00 -12.19 -11.39
N LEU A 95 -17.18 -12.39 -12.44
CA LEU A 95 -15.73 -12.54 -12.30
C LEU A 95 -15.08 -11.27 -11.72
N SER A 96 -15.39 -10.09 -12.28
CA SER A 96 -14.78 -8.83 -11.85
C SER A 96 -15.16 -8.48 -10.41
N LEU A 97 -16.42 -8.70 -10.01
CA LEU A 97 -16.87 -8.52 -8.63
C LEU A 97 -16.19 -9.49 -7.67
N THR A 98 -16.00 -10.75 -8.08
CA THR A 98 -15.31 -11.76 -7.26
C THR A 98 -13.85 -11.38 -7.02
N ILE A 99 -13.13 -10.98 -8.09
CA ILE A 99 -11.74 -10.51 -7.99
C ILE A 99 -11.66 -9.27 -7.11
N TRP A 100 -12.54 -8.30 -7.32
CA TRP A 100 -12.56 -7.07 -6.54
C TRP A 100 -12.83 -7.32 -5.05
N ALA A 101 -13.80 -8.17 -4.73
CA ALA A 101 -14.09 -8.58 -3.36
C ALA A 101 -12.88 -9.28 -2.72
N ALA A 102 -12.20 -10.17 -3.44
CA ALA A 102 -10.99 -10.81 -2.96
C ALA A 102 -9.87 -9.80 -2.67
N CYS A 103 -9.63 -8.83 -3.55
CA CYS A 103 -8.66 -7.76 -3.33
C CYS A 103 -9.00 -6.93 -2.09
N ILE A 104 -10.28 -6.56 -1.93
CA ILE A 104 -10.77 -5.82 -0.75
C ILE A 104 -10.46 -6.61 0.52
N LEU A 105 -10.83 -7.90 0.58
CA LEU A 105 -10.65 -8.73 1.77
C LEU A 105 -9.17 -8.87 2.19
N VAL A 106 -8.24 -8.85 1.24
CA VAL A 106 -6.81 -8.96 1.54
C VAL A 106 -6.21 -7.62 1.94
N VAL A 107 -6.50 -6.53 1.21
CA VAL A 107 -5.80 -5.25 1.40
C VAL A 107 -6.47 -4.38 2.45
N VAL A 108 -7.81 -4.31 2.45
CA VAL A 108 -8.54 -3.30 3.22
C VAL A 108 -8.56 -3.63 4.72
N PRO A 109 -8.95 -4.83 5.19
CA PRO A 109 -8.93 -5.14 6.62
C PRO A 109 -7.53 -5.06 7.24
N LEU A 110 -6.54 -5.64 6.56
CA LEU A 110 -5.15 -5.61 7.02
C LEU A 110 -4.57 -4.20 6.96
N GLY A 111 -4.92 -3.42 5.94
CA GLY A 111 -4.52 -2.04 5.83
C GLY A 111 -5.12 -1.17 6.94
N ILE A 112 -6.42 -1.29 7.22
CA ILE A 112 -7.08 -0.59 8.33
C ILE A 112 -6.42 -0.95 9.66
N ARG A 113 -6.16 -2.25 9.90
CA ARG A 113 -5.45 -2.70 11.10
C ARG A 113 -4.09 -2.03 11.22
N ASP A 114 -3.32 -1.94 10.13
CA ASP A 114 -2.00 -1.33 10.14
C ASP A 114 -2.09 0.20 10.33
N LEU A 115 -3.10 0.89 9.79
CA LEU A 115 -3.36 2.32 10.04
C LEU A 115 -3.68 2.58 11.51
N LEU A 116 -4.56 1.76 12.11
CA LEU A 116 -4.93 1.84 13.52
C LEU A 116 -3.74 1.54 14.43
N ARG A 117 -2.95 0.52 14.09
CA ARG A 117 -1.72 0.20 14.80
C ARG A 117 -0.76 1.39 14.74
N ALA A 118 -0.52 1.96 13.55
CA ALA A 118 0.34 3.13 13.39
C ALA A 118 -0.16 4.33 14.22
N ASN A 119 -1.47 4.54 14.39
CA ASN A 119 -1.98 5.62 15.26
C ASN A 119 -1.70 5.39 16.75
N ASN A 120 -1.60 4.14 17.19
CA ASN A 120 -1.44 3.78 18.61
C ASN A 120 0.01 3.53 19.02
N GLU A 121 0.97 3.54 18.08
CA GLU A 121 2.38 3.39 18.41
C GLU A 121 2.93 4.66 19.10
N PRO A 122 3.79 4.52 20.13
CA PRO A 122 4.40 5.66 20.83
C PRO A 122 5.53 6.25 19.99
N TRP A 123 5.16 7.04 18.98
CA TRP A 123 6.12 7.79 18.17
C TRP A 123 6.83 8.85 19.02
N GLN A 124 8.13 8.98 18.82
CA GLN A 124 8.97 9.99 19.48
C GLN A 124 9.66 10.80 18.40
N ASP A 125 9.92 12.07 18.65
CA ASP A 125 10.74 12.89 17.76
C ASP A 125 12.14 12.26 17.66
N ILE A 126 12.69 12.24 16.46
CA ILE A 126 14.04 11.75 16.22
C ILE A 126 14.86 12.82 15.54
N GLU A 127 16.11 12.92 15.97
CA GLU A 127 17.14 13.68 15.28
C GLU A 127 17.86 12.76 14.31
N TYR A 128 18.11 13.24 13.10
CA TYR A 128 18.91 12.53 12.13
C TYR A 128 19.83 13.50 11.38
N GLU A 129 21.00 13.01 11.02
CA GLU A 129 21.93 13.74 10.17
C GLU A 129 21.43 13.67 8.73
N SER A 130 21.28 14.84 8.11
CA SER A 130 21.07 14.93 6.66
C SER A 130 22.30 15.55 6.00
N ASP A 131 22.76 14.92 4.92
CA ASP A 131 23.83 15.43 4.05
C ASP A 131 23.39 16.59 3.15
N GLU A 132 22.11 16.95 3.19
CA GLU A 132 21.56 18.06 2.41
C GLU A 132 21.95 19.43 2.99
N HIS A 133 22.55 20.27 2.14
CA HIS A 133 22.73 21.71 2.33
C HIS A 133 21.41 22.48 2.19
#